data_AF-A0A086D104-F1
#
_entry.id   AF-A0A086D104-F1
#
_cell.length_a   1.000
_cell.length_b   1.000
_cell.length_c   1.000
_cell.angle_alpha   90.00
_cell.angle_beta   90.00
_cell.angle_gamma   90.00
#
_symmetry.space_group_name_H-M   'P 1'
#
loop_
_entity.id
_entity.type
_entity.pdbx_description
1 polymer ?
#
loop_
_entity_poly.entity_id
_entity_poly.type
_entity_poly.pdbx_seq_one_letter_code
_entity_poly.pdbx_strand_id
1 'polypeptide(L)'
;MTKNTKPSYSSWLTSDLSDEISRINRLRAELSGERPMDEAKRRLELAHAGARYHAATAELMRRAKPFDAAAEARRAKTISYHTREAERFLALALGIELPAGVPLPAFDARVS
;
A
#
# COMPACT_ATOMS: atom_id res chain seq x y z
N MET A 1 -17.25 6.71 12.97
CA MET A 1 -15.79 6.51 12.90
C MET A 1 -15.50 5.27 12.07
N THR A 2 -15.35 5.42 10.75
CA THR A 2 -14.83 4.35 9.91
C THR A 2 -13.38 4.12 10.34
N LYS A 3 -13.11 2.97 10.95
CA LYS A 3 -11.75 2.59 11.31
C LYS A 3 -10.92 2.67 10.03
N ASN A 4 -9.89 3.53 9.99
CA ASN A 4 -8.88 3.57 8.94
C ASN A 4 -8.03 2.29 9.04
N THR A 5 -8.66 1.15 8.76
CA THR A 5 -8.05 -0.17 8.77
C THR A 5 -7.45 -0.44 7.41
N LYS A 6 -6.29 -1.08 7.42
CA LYS A 6 -5.64 -1.67 6.25
C LYS A 6 -6.67 -2.34 5.32
N PRO A 7 -6.59 -2.12 3.99
CA PRO A 7 -7.44 -2.81 3.03
C PRO A 7 -7.40 -4.32 3.26
N SER A 8 -8.56 -4.94 3.50
CA SER A 8 -8.69 -6.38 3.68
C SER A 8 -9.16 -7.02 2.39
N TYR A 9 -8.35 -7.94 1.87
CA TYR A 9 -8.64 -8.70 0.64
C TYR A 9 -8.86 -10.20 0.92
N SER A 10 -9.01 -10.58 2.18
CA SER A 10 -9.12 -12.00 2.59
C SER A 10 -10.25 -12.75 1.89
N SER A 11 -11.35 -12.08 1.55
CA SER A 11 -12.50 -12.66 0.83
C SER A 11 -12.37 -12.69 -0.69
N TRP A 12 -11.36 -12.04 -1.28
CA TRP A 12 -11.25 -11.86 -2.73
C TRP A 12 -10.69 -13.09 -3.42
N LEU A 13 -11.09 -13.36 -4.67
CA LEU A 13 -10.49 -14.44 -5.44
C LEU A 13 -9.07 -14.06 -5.93
N THR A 14 -8.31 -15.07 -6.35
CA THR A 14 -6.99 -14.87 -6.96
C THR A 14 -7.05 -14.00 -8.22
N SER A 15 -8.11 -14.14 -9.02
CA SER A 15 -8.38 -13.28 -10.18
C SER A 15 -8.57 -11.83 -9.76
N ASP A 16 -9.43 -11.60 -8.76
CA ASP A 16 -9.76 -10.25 -8.29
C ASP A 16 -8.52 -9.53 -7.74
N LEU A 17 -7.66 -10.27 -7.01
CA LEU A 17 -6.37 -9.76 -6.53
C LEU A 17 -5.43 -9.38 -7.68
N SER A 18 -5.42 -10.17 -8.75
CA SER A 18 -4.57 -9.91 -9.92
C SER A 18 -5.06 -8.69 -10.70
N ASP A 19 -6.38 -8.55 -10.85
CA ASP A 19 -7.01 -7.38 -11.46
C ASP A 19 -6.81 -6.11 -10.62
N GLU A 20 -6.91 -6.23 -9.29
CA GLU A 20 -6.61 -5.16 -8.33
C GLU A 20 -5.18 -4.64 -8.51
N ILE A 21 -4.21 -5.55 -8.51
CA ILE A 21 -2.79 -5.22 -8.67
C ILE A 21 -2.56 -4.53 -10.01
N SER A 22 -3.14 -5.05 -11.09
CA SER A 22 -3.02 -4.48 -12.43
C SER A 22 -3.64 -3.09 -12.52
N ARG A 23 -4.81 -2.88 -11.91
CA ARG A 23 -5.46 -1.56 -11.84
C ARG A 23 -4.65 -0.57 -11.00
N ILE A 24 -4.07 -1.00 -9.87
CA ILE A 24 -3.21 -0.14 -9.04
C ILE A 24 -1.93 0.24 -9.80
N ASN A 25 -1.32 -0.68 -10.53
CA ASN A 25 -0.13 -0.37 -11.33
C ASN A 25 -0.42 0.64 -12.44
N ARG A 26 -1.58 0.53 -13.11
CA ARG A 26 -2.05 1.56 -14.07
C ARG A 26 -2.21 2.92 -13.39
N LEU A 27 -2.90 2.97 -12.26
CA LEU A 27 -3.06 4.19 -11.47
C LEU A 27 -1.69 4.80 -11.11
N ARG A 28 -0.73 3.99 -10.64
CA ARG A 28 0.61 4.47 -10.29
C ARG A 28 1.35 5.03 -11.50
N ALA A 29 1.22 4.41 -12.68
CA ALA A 29 1.79 4.90 -13.92
C ALA A 29 1.17 6.25 -14.32
N GLU A 30 -0.16 6.37 -14.24
CA GLU A 30 -0.89 7.62 -14.49
C GLU A 30 -0.48 8.74 -13.53
N LEU A 31 -0.32 8.43 -12.24
CA LEU A 31 0.13 9.39 -11.22
C LEU A 31 1.59 9.78 -11.38
N SER A 32 2.43 8.93 -11.98
CA SER A 32 3.84 9.24 -12.26
C SER A 32 4.05 10.13 -13.50
N GLY A 33 3.01 10.29 -14.34
CA GLY A 33 3.07 11.15 -15.52
C GLY A 33 2.94 12.64 -15.22
N GLU A 34 3.09 13.46 -16.27
CA GLU A 34 2.94 14.94 -16.24
C GLU A 34 1.47 15.37 -16.16
N ARG A 35 0.73 14.90 -15.15
CA ARG A 35 -0.60 15.46 -14.86
C ARG A 35 -0.44 16.74 -14.03
N PRO A 36 -1.13 17.84 -14.36
CA PRO A 36 -1.19 19.01 -13.50
C PRO A 36 -2.04 18.67 -12.27
N MET A 37 -1.38 18.16 -11.25
CA MET A 37 -1.96 17.80 -9.96
C MET A 37 -1.07 18.36 -8.86
N ASP A 38 -1.71 18.79 -7.77
CA ASP A 38 -1.03 19.20 -6.55
C ASP A 38 -0.08 18.09 -6.06
N GLU A 39 1.18 18.43 -5.83
CA GLU A 39 2.23 17.49 -5.44
C GLU A 39 1.92 16.75 -4.14
N ALA A 40 1.29 17.42 -3.17
CA ALA A 40 0.92 16.81 -1.90
C ALA A 40 -0.23 15.81 -2.11
N LYS A 41 -1.22 16.15 -2.94
CA LYS A 41 -2.31 15.23 -3.30
C LYS A 41 -1.78 14.02 -4.05
N ARG A 42 -0.86 14.23 -4.99
CA ARG A 42 -0.20 13.15 -5.75
C ARG A 42 0.54 12.17 -4.83
N ARG A 43 1.30 12.69 -3.86
CA ARG A 43 2.03 11.86 -2.88
C ARG A 43 1.07 11.06 -2.00
N LEU A 44 -0.02 11.68 -1.56
CA LEU A 44 -1.06 11.01 -0.78
C LEU A 44 -1.73 9.88 -1.55
N GLU A 45 -2.10 10.12 -2.82
CA GLU A 45 -2.68 9.11 -3.70
C GLU A 45 -1.71 7.96 -3.98
N LEU A 46 -0.43 8.27 -4.22
CA LEU A 46 0.62 7.27 -4.38
C LEU A 46 0.81 6.44 -3.10
N ALA A 47 0.72 7.05 -1.92
CA ALA A 47 0.81 6.34 -0.65
C ALA A 47 -0.37 5.39 -0.46
N HIS A 48 -1.60 5.85 -0.72
CA HIS A 48 -2.79 4.98 -0.71
C HIS A 48 -2.69 3.84 -1.71
N ALA A 49 -2.23 4.12 -2.94
CA ALA A 49 -2.01 3.09 -3.96
C ALA A 49 -0.96 2.07 -3.51
N GLY A 50 0.14 2.53 -2.90
CA GLY A 50 1.16 1.67 -2.31
C GLY A 50 0.61 0.74 -1.23
N ALA A 51 -0.18 1.28 -0.29
CA ALA A 51 -0.79 0.49 0.78
C ALA A 51 -1.67 -0.64 0.23
N ARG A 52 -2.52 -0.31 -0.75
CA ARG A 52 -3.39 -1.28 -1.44
C ARG A 52 -2.58 -2.32 -2.21
N TYR A 53 -1.55 -1.91 -2.96
CA TYR A 53 -0.70 -2.81 -3.74
C TYR A 53 -0.04 -3.86 -2.86
N HIS A 54 0.58 -3.41 -1.75
CA HIS A 54 1.27 -4.30 -0.84
C HIS A 54 0.30 -5.22 -0.11
N ALA A 55 -0.88 -4.73 0.31
CA ALA A 55 -1.90 -5.57 0.93
C ALA A 55 -2.45 -6.65 -0.03
N ALA A 56 -2.77 -6.28 -1.28
CA ALA A 56 -3.25 -7.23 -2.29
C ALA A 56 -2.17 -8.27 -2.67
N THR A 57 -0.92 -7.84 -2.83
CA THR A 57 0.19 -8.76 -3.14
C THR A 57 0.46 -9.73 -2.00
N ALA A 58 0.40 -9.28 -0.74
CA ALA A 58 0.54 -10.17 0.42
C ALA A 58 -0.55 -11.25 0.42
N GLU A 59 -1.80 -10.87 0.13
CA GLU A 59 -2.91 -11.82 0.08
C GLU A 59 -2.80 -12.79 -1.09
N LEU A 60 -2.37 -12.31 -2.26
CA LEU A 60 -2.08 -13.16 -3.41
C LEU A 60 -1.02 -14.20 -3.08
N MET A 61 0.05 -13.80 -2.39
CA MET A 61 1.10 -14.71 -1.95
C MET A 61 0.59 -15.72 -0.91
N ARG A 62 -0.33 -15.33 0.00
CA ARG A 62 -0.96 -16.29 0.92
C ARG A 62 -1.71 -17.40 0.19
N ARG A 63 -2.26 -17.12 -0.99
CA ARG A 63 -3.00 -18.10 -1.81
C ARG A 63 -2.10 -18.94 -2.71
N ALA A 64 -0.87 -18.49 -2.98
CA ALA A 64 0.10 -19.26 -3.74
C ALA A 64 0.46 -20.56 -3.01
N LYS A 65 0.45 -21.68 -3.74
CA LYS A 65 0.92 -22.97 -3.24
C LYS A 65 2.41 -23.12 -3.56
N PRO A 66 3.30 -23.23 -2.55
CA PRO A 66 4.71 -23.49 -2.79
C PRO A 66 4.92 -24.90 -3.36
N PHE A 67 5.93 -25.08 -4.21
CA PHE A 67 6.28 -26.39 -4.78
C PHE A 67 7.37 -27.12 -3.97
N ASP A 68 8.12 -26.40 -3.13
CA ASP A 68 9.14 -26.95 -2.24
C ASP A 68 9.31 -26.08 -0.97
N ALA A 69 10.15 -26.53 -0.03
CA ALA A 69 10.41 -25.82 1.22
C ALA A 69 11.13 -24.47 1.00
N ALA A 70 11.98 -24.37 -0.02
CA ALA A 70 12.68 -23.13 -0.33
C ALA A 70 11.72 -22.05 -0.87
N ALA A 71 10.74 -22.45 -1.68
CA ALA A 71 9.67 -21.62 -2.20
C ALA A 71 8.75 -21.17 -1.06
N GLU A 72 8.43 -22.03 -0.10
CA GLU A 72 7.67 -21.64 1.08
C GLU A 72 8.42 -20.59 1.92
N ALA A 73 9.73 -20.77 2.14
CA ALA A 73 10.53 -19.78 2.85
C ALA A 73 10.56 -18.42 2.12
N ARG A 74 10.72 -18.41 0.79
CA ARG A 74 10.64 -17.19 -0.01
C ARG A 74 9.25 -16.55 0.07
N ARG A 75 8.19 -17.35 -0.05
CA ARG A 75 6.79 -16.90 0.07
C ARG A 75 6.53 -16.25 1.43
N ALA A 76 6.94 -16.88 2.53
CA ALA A 76 6.77 -16.33 3.88
C ALA A 76 7.52 -14.99 4.04
N LYS A 77 8.75 -14.89 3.54
CA LYS A 77 9.52 -13.63 3.54
C LYS A 77 8.83 -12.53 2.72
N THR A 78 8.32 -12.87 1.55
CA THR A 78 7.56 -11.96 0.69
C THR A 78 6.28 -11.47 1.37
N ILE A 79 5.49 -12.36 1.98
CA ILE A 79 4.27 -11.99 2.72
C ILE A 79 4.60 -11.02 3.86
N SER A 80 5.67 -11.29 4.62
CA SER A 80 6.11 -10.42 5.72
C SER A 80 6.51 -9.03 5.21
N TYR A 81 7.34 -8.97 4.16
CA TYR A 81 7.74 -7.72 3.52
C TYR A 81 6.53 -6.88 3.06
N HIS A 82 5.63 -7.48 2.29
CA HIS A 82 4.44 -6.78 1.78
C HIS A 82 3.46 -6.41 2.90
N THR A 83 3.36 -7.20 3.96
CA THR A 83 2.52 -6.86 5.11
C THR A 83 3.02 -5.58 5.79
N ARG A 84 4.33 -5.48 6.03
CA ARG A 84 4.98 -4.32 6.64
C ARG A 84 4.92 -3.09 5.74
N GLU A 85 5.19 -3.22 4.44
CA GLU A 85 5.11 -2.08 3.52
C GLU A 85 3.66 -1.57 3.40
N ALA A 86 2.65 -2.45 3.43
CA ALA A 86 1.26 -2.02 3.42
C ALA A 86 0.92 -1.11 4.62
N GLU A 87 1.47 -1.42 5.79
CA GLU A 87 1.32 -0.61 7.01
C GLU A 87 2.09 0.70 6.91
N ARG A 88 3.32 0.66 6.43
CA ARG A 88 4.15 1.86 6.19
C ARG A 88 3.47 2.85 5.25
N PHE A 89 3.00 2.37 4.10
CA PHE A 89 2.29 3.20 3.13
C PHE A 89 0.94 3.70 3.63
N LEU A 90 0.25 2.93 4.48
CA LEU A 90 -0.95 3.41 5.15
C LEU A 90 -0.61 4.55 6.13
N ALA A 91 0.46 4.42 6.90
CA ALA A 91 0.92 5.47 7.81
C ALA A 91 1.29 6.76 7.04
N LEU A 92 2.01 6.64 5.92
CA LEU A 92 2.30 7.75 5.01
C LEU A 92 1.01 8.40 4.49
N ALA A 93 0.03 7.59 4.08
CA ALA A 93 -1.25 8.08 3.58
C ALA A 93 -2.09 8.76 4.67
N LEU A 94 -1.97 8.33 5.92
CA LEU A 94 -2.64 8.97 7.04
C LEU A 94 -1.88 10.20 7.59
N GLY A 95 -0.71 10.52 7.05
CA GLY A 95 0.16 11.58 7.56
C GLY A 95 0.76 11.26 8.93
N ILE A 96 0.75 9.99 9.35
CA ILE A 96 1.31 9.50 10.63
C ILE A 96 2.81 9.27 10.51
N GLU A 97 3.28 8.87 9.32
CA GLU A 97 4.69 8.89 8.94
C GLU A 97 4.92 9.95 7.87
N LEU A 98 6.08 10.62 7.91
CA LEU A 98 6.54 11.47 6.82
C LEU A 98 7.46 10.68 5.89
N PRO A 99 7.44 10.95 4.58
CA PRO A 99 8.48 10.45 3.70
C PRO A 99 9.85 10.91 4.23
N ALA A 100 10.87 10.06 4.13
CA ALA A 100 12.21 10.38 4.58
C ALA A 100 12.66 11.75 4.02
N GLY A 101 12.98 12.69 4.93
CA GLY A 101 13.44 14.04 4.59
C GLY A 101 12.40 15.15 4.60
N VAL A 102 11.13 14.89 4.96
CA VAL A 102 10.12 15.95 5.13
C VAL A 102 9.98 16.28 6.63
N PRO A 103 10.20 17.54 7.08
CA PRO A 103 9.93 17.94 8.44
C PRO A 103 8.41 17.96 8.70
N LEU A 104 8.01 17.63 9.93
CA LEU A 104 6.61 17.73 10.36
C LEU A 104 6.12 19.16 10.09
N PRO A 105 4.98 19.37 9.41
CA PRO A 105 4.30 20.64 9.55
C PRO A 105 4.04 20.79 11.05
N ALA A 106 4.52 21.89 11.64
CA ALA A 106 4.31 22.18 13.03
C ALA A 106 2.81 21.99 13.31
N PHE A 107 2.48 20.97 14.10
CA PHE A 107 1.12 20.77 14.54
C PHE A 107 0.85 21.89 15.53
N ASP A 108 0.39 23.02 15.03
CA ASP A 108 -0.01 24.14 15.85
C ASP A 108 -1.28 23.70 16.58
N ALA A 109 -1.11 23.17 17.79
CA ALA A 109 -2.18 22.70 18.67
C ALA A 109 -2.97 23.89 19.26
N ARG A 110 -3.36 24.84 18.41
CA ARG A 110 -4.14 26.03 18.75
C ARG A 110 -5.35 26.18 17.85
N VAL A 111 -6.18 25.14 17.76
CA VAL A 111 -7.61 25.35 17.48
C VAL A 111 -8.44 24.29 18.20
N SER A 112 -9.29 24.80 19.10
CA SER A 112 -10.36 24.18 19.91
C SER A 112 -9.94 23.47 21.20
#